data_AF-A0A9N8WFY4-F1
#
_entry.id   AF-A0A9N8WFY4-F1
#
_cell.length_a   1.000
_cell.length_b   1.000
_cell.length_c   1.000
_cell.angle_alpha   90.00
_cell.angle_beta   90.00
_cell.angle_gamma   90.00
#
_symmetry.space_group_name_H-M   'P 1'
#
loop_
_entity.id
_entity.type
_entity.pdbx_description
1 polymer ?
#
loop_
_entity_poly.entity_id
_entity_poly.type
_entity_poly.pdbx_seq_one_letter_code
_entity_poly.pdbx_strand_id
1 'polypeptide(L)'
;MPLIIICGIPSSGKTTRAKQVTQYFLNRFSSQEKAGTVHLINDESLGITKDSYRDTRVEEKKARASLMSAVERLVSKEDIVIADGMNYIKGYRYQLYCIARAVGTPHCVIYCGTPIEIAREWNSNRGEEGYEATIFDELVSRFEEPDDRNRWDSPLFTVLWDDPAPSYDGIWDAIIVKRAKPPNLSTVAKPVSETNYLYELEKTTQDIINAYIKLPSRTITLSELRRLRRQFTNINKMHTLDVDRVAEFVYKEFYYHCKSVKLIQYLTFRIITRILLLFGISSI
;
A
#
# COMPACT_ATOMS: atom_id res chain seq x y z
N MET A 1 9.83 2.73 3.31
CA MET A 1 10.09 3.88 4.15
C MET A 1 8.86 4.76 4.06
N PRO A 2 8.61 5.57 5.07
CA PRO A 2 7.26 5.69 5.61
C PRO A 2 6.74 7.13 5.55
N LEU A 3 5.41 7.24 5.59
CA LEU A 3 4.73 8.52 5.59
C LEU A 3 4.43 8.98 7.02
N ILE A 4 4.95 10.14 7.40
CA ILE A 4 4.67 10.82 8.67
C ILE A 4 3.69 11.95 8.39
N ILE A 5 2.49 11.88 8.97
CA ILE A 5 1.47 12.91 8.80
C ILE A 5 1.45 13.77 10.06
N ILE A 6 1.75 15.07 9.93
CA ILE A 6 1.68 16.00 11.06
C ILE A 6 0.34 16.70 11.03
N CYS A 7 -0.38 16.76 12.14
CA CYS A 7 -1.68 17.39 12.23
C CYS A 7 -1.83 18.21 13.53
N GLY A 8 -2.78 19.14 13.51
CA GLY A 8 -3.04 20.06 14.61
C GLY A 8 -3.69 21.34 14.10
N ILE A 9 -4.26 22.11 15.01
CA ILE A 9 -4.88 23.41 14.71
C ILE A 9 -3.88 24.39 14.08
N PRO A 10 -4.34 25.45 13.37
CA PRO A 10 -3.44 26.48 12.86
C PRO A 10 -2.51 27.01 13.94
N SER A 11 -1.27 27.30 13.58
CA SER A 11 -0.27 27.85 14.50
C SER A 11 0.11 26.99 15.72
N SER A 12 -0.30 25.71 15.82
CA SER A 12 0.05 24.79 16.94
C SER A 12 1.51 24.28 16.99
N GLY A 13 2.43 24.85 16.21
CA GLY A 13 3.83 24.40 16.19
C GLY A 13 4.11 23.16 15.33
N LYS A 14 3.18 22.76 14.44
CA LYS A 14 3.36 21.65 13.48
C LYS A 14 4.71 21.65 12.78
N THR A 15 5.05 22.76 12.12
CA THR A 15 6.31 22.92 11.38
C THR A 15 7.54 22.83 12.28
N THR A 16 7.45 23.28 13.53
CA THR A 16 8.53 23.11 14.52
C THR A 16 8.75 21.64 14.82
N ARG A 17 7.67 20.88 15.08
CA ARG A 17 7.75 19.43 15.30
C ARG A 17 8.23 18.70 14.05
N ALA A 18 7.81 19.12 12.87
CA ALA A 18 8.27 18.58 11.60
C ALA A 18 9.79 18.69 11.46
N LYS A 19 10.34 19.89 11.68
CA LYS A 19 11.78 20.15 11.64
C LYS A 19 12.54 19.33 12.69
N GLN A 20 12.01 19.22 13.91
CA GLN A 20 12.60 18.39 14.98
C GLN A 20 12.68 16.91 14.56
N VAL A 21 11.60 16.36 14.00
CA VAL A 21 11.55 14.98 13.53
C VAL A 21 12.50 14.77 12.34
N THR A 22 12.53 15.70 11.38
CA THR A 22 13.48 15.67 10.26
C THR A 22 14.93 15.59 10.77
N GLN A 23 15.31 16.48 11.69
CA GLN A 23 16.67 16.52 12.24
C GLN A 23 17.03 15.22 12.96
N TYR A 24 16.08 14.67 13.73
CA TYR A 24 16.28 13.40 14.42
C TYR A 24 16.59 12.27 13.44
N PHE A 25 15.82 12.13 12.36
CA PHE A 25 16.05 11.07 11.36
C PHE A 25 17.37 11.27 10.61
N LEU A 26 17.70 12.51 10.20
CA LEU A 26 18.97 12.81 9.55
C LEU A 26 20.16 12.42 10.44
N ASN A 27 20.14 12.82 11.71
CA ASN A 27 21.19 12.47 12.67
C ASN A 27 21.31 10.95 12.86
N ARG A 28 20.16 10.25 12.97
CA ARG A 28 20.14 8.80 13.19
C ARG A 28 20.63 8.03 11.97
N PHE A 29 20.30 8.48 10.75
CA PHE A 29 20.83 7.89 9.52
C PHE A 29 22.34 8.09 9.38
N SER A 30 22.84 9.28 9.69
CA SER A 30 24.30 9.53 9.74
C SER A 30 25.01 8.62 10.75
N SER A 31 24.40 8.39 11.92
CA SER A 31 25.00 7.53 12.96
C SER A 31 25.01 6.03 12.62
N GLN A 32 24.08 5.56 11.79
CA GLN A 32 23.92 4.13 11.46
C GLN A 32 24.50 3.75 10.09
N GLU A 33 25.18 4.68 9.40
CA GLU A 33 25.67 4.52 8.01
C GLU A 33 24.60 3.97 7.04
N LYS A 34 23.32 4.25 7.32
CA LYS A 34 22.21 3.85 6.44
C LYS A 34 21.92 4.98 5.47
N ALA A 35 21.91 4.64 4.18
CA ALA A 35 21.34 5.52 3.16
C ALA A 35 19.82 5.62 3.39
N GLY A 36 19.34 6.84 3.63
CA GLY A 36 17.91 7.14 3.75
C GLY A 36 17.70 8.63 3.58
N THR A 37 16.83 9.01 2.63
CA THR A 37 16.47 10.42 2.42
C THR A 37 15.28 10.78 3.28
N VAL A 38 15.28 11.99 3.82
CA VAL A 38 14.13 12.55 4.55
C VAL A 38 13.61 13.76 3.79
N HIS A 39 12.37 13.68 3.33
CA HIS A 39 11.68 14.76 2.62
C HIS A 39 10.69 15.42 3.57
N LEU A 40 10.91 16.70 3.87
CA LEU A 40 9.91 17.55 4.53
C LEU A 40 9.13 18.31 3.46
N ILE A 41 7.82 18.03 3.36
CA ILE A 41 6.92 18.73 2.44
C ILE A 41 5.96 19.56 3.27
N ASN A 42 5.96 20.86 3.03
CA ASN A 42 5.06 21.80 3.67
C ASN A 42 4.53 22.85 2.69
N ASP A 43 3.56 23.65 3.14
CA ASP A 43 2.96 24.71 2.33
C ASP A 43 4.02 25.69 1.78
N GLU A 44 5.01 26.07 2.62
CA GLU A 44 6.12 26.94 2.23
C GLU A 44 6.96 26.37 1.07
N SER A 45 7.30 25.08 1.14
CA SER A 45 8.09 24.37 0.11
C SER A 45 7.36 24.25 -1.23
N LEU A 46 6.03 24.38 -1.21
CA LEU A 46 5.17 24.31 -2.39
C LEU A 46 4.74 25.70 -2.88
N GLY A 47 5.20 26.78 -2.23
CA GLY A 47 4.80 28.15 -2.55
C GLY A 47 3.33 28.45 -2.25
N ILE A 48 2.71 27.69 -1.35
CA ILE A 48 1.32 27.88 -0.92
C ILE A 48 1.32 28.95 0.18
N THR A 49 0.61 30.04 -0.05
CA THR A 49 0.47 31.12 0.93
C THR A 49 -0.69 30.84 1.88
N LYS A 50 -0.67 31.44 3.07
CA LYS A 50 -1.79 31.33 4.03
C LYS A 50 -3.10 31.87 3.47
N ASP A 51 -3.02 32.77 2.50
CA ASP A 51 -4.17 33.31 1.78
C ASP A 51 -4.98 32.24 1.05
N SER A 52 -4.36 31.12 0.66
CA SER A 52 -5.05 29.97 0.08
C SER A 52 -6.11 29.36 1.01
N TYR A 53 -6.06 29.67 2.31
CA TYR A 53 -7.00 29.19 3.32
C TYR A 53 -8.05 30.24 3.75
N ARG A 54 -8.06 31.45 3.17
CA ARG A 54 -8.95 32.55 3.57
C ARG A 54 -10.39 32.40 3.08
N ASP A 55 -10.63 32.43 1.77
CA ASP A 55 -11.98 32.74 1.25
C ASP A 55 -12.60 31.71 0.30
N THR A 56 -11.84 30.74 -0.23
CA THR A 56 -12.41 29.79 -1.18
C THR A 56 -12.09 28.34 -0.83
N ARG A 57 -13.15 27.53 -0.72
CA ARG A 57 -13.06 26.06 -0.72
C ARG A 57 -12.28 25.52 -1.92
N VAL A 58 -12.16 26.32 -2.99
CA VAL A 58 -11.41 26.00 -4.20
C VAL A 58 -9.90 26.11 -3.99
N GLU A 59 -9.40 27.24 -3.49
CA GLU A 59 -7.95 27.40 -3.25
C GLU A 59 -7.45 26.47 -2.15
N GLU A 60 -8.23 26.30 -1.07
CA GLU A 60 -7.91 25.32 -0.03
C GLU A 60 -7.82 23.89 -0.58
N LYS A 61 -8.74 23.53 -1.48
CA LYS A 61 -8.73 22.23 -2.17
C LYS A 61 -7.50 22.10 -3.08
N LYS A 62 -7.08 23.17 -3.76
CA LYS A 62 -5.86 23.19 -4.57
C LYS A 62 -4.63 23.02 -3.70
N ALA A 63 -4.52 23.74 -2.58
CA ALA A 63 -3.42 23.60 -1.63
C ALA A 63 -3.30 22.14 -1.12
N ARG A 64 -4.42 21.55 -0.70
CA ARG A 64 -4.48 20.14 -0.29
C ARG A 64 -4.11 19.18 -1.43
N ALA A 65 -4.54 19.44 -2.65
CA ALA A 65 -4.20 18.61 -3.81
C ALA A 65 -2.70 18.70 -4.16
N SER A 66 -2.11 19.90 -4.08
CA SER A 66 -0.68 20.13 -4.31
C SER A 66 0.18 19.38 -3.30
N LEU A 67 -0.15 19.50 -2.01
CA LEU A 67 0.55 18.77 -0.94
C LEU A 67 0.43 17.26 -1.13
N MET A 68 -0.79 16.78 -1.39
CA MET A 68 -1.05 15.35 -1.61
C MET A 68 -0.29 14.80 -2.81
N SER A 69 -0.24 15.55 -3.92
CA SER A 69 0.50 15.15 -5.11
C SER A 69 2.02 15.15 -4.87
N ALA A 70 2.54 16.10 -4.10
CA ALA A 70 3.95 16.12 -3.71
C ALA A 70 4.32 14.91 -2.83
N VAL A 71 3.46 14.56 -1.87
CA VAL A 71 3.60 13.36 -1.06
C VAL A 71 3.57 12.11 -1.93
N GLU A 72 2.59 11.97 -2.82
CA GLU A 72 2.44 10.80 -3.70
C GLU A 72 3.67 10.54 -4.57
N ARG A 73 4.34 11.60 -5.06
CA ARG A 73 5.57 11.46 -5.86
C ARG A 73 6.78 10.98 -5.07
N LEU A 74 6.85 11.31 -3.78
CA LEU A 74 8.04 11.07 -2.94
C LEU A 74 7.89 9.84 -2.04
N VAL A 75 6.67 9.38 -1.75
CA VAL A 75 6.46 8.22 -0.89
C VAL A 75 7.01 6.97 -1.58
N SER A 76 8.05 6.40 -0.99
CA SER A 76 8.77 5.24 -1.54
C SER A 76 9.07 4.21 -0.45
N LYS A 77 9.52 3.01 -0.83
CA LYS A 77 9.98 2.03 0.17
C LYS A 77 11.34 2.38 0.78
N GLU A 78 11.98 3.45 0.35
CA GLU A 78 13.38 3.82 0.67
C GLU A 78 13.55 5.23 1.27
N ASP A 79 12.58 6.13 1.11
CA ASP A 79 12.64 7.48 1.67
C ASP A 79 11.56 7.74 2.71
N ILE A 80 11.87 8.59 3.68
CA ILE A 80 10.91 9.09 4.66
C ILE A 80 10.26 10.36 4.12
N VAL A 81 8.94 10.43 4.15
CA VAL A 81 8.20 11.62 3.76
C VAL A 81 7.43 12.15 4.96
N ILE A 82 7.69 13.41 5.32
CA ILE A 82 6.99 14.14 6.37
C ILE A 82 6.06 15.15 5.70
N ALA A 83 4.75 14.92 5.85
CA ALA A 83 3.69 15.80 5.38
C ALA A 83 3.33 16.82 6.48
N ASP A 84 3.97 17.98 6.43
CA ASP A 84 3.70 19.14 7.29
C ASP A 84 2.70 20.07 6.61
N GLY A 85 1.42 19.73 6.73
CA GLY A 85 0.32 20.57 6.26
C GLY A 85 -0.67 20.84 7.39
N MET A 86 -1.78 21.51 7.05
CA MET A 86 -2.84 21.70 8.02
C MET A 86 -3.45 20.37 8.49
N ASN A 87 -3.65 19.40 7.58
CA ASN A 87 -4.06 18.01 7.87
C ASN A 87 -5.23 17.85 8.86
N TYR A 88 -6.12 18.84 8.91
CA TYR A 88 -7.14 19.04 9.94
C TYR A 88 -8.42 18.25 9.72
N ILE A 89 -8.71 17.88 8.47
CA ILE A 89 -9.91 17.13 8.11
C ILE A 89 -9.59 15.65 8.12
N LYS A 90 -10.44 14.84 8.77
CA LYS A 90 -10.27 13.38 8.85
C LYS A 90 -10.20 12.73 7.46
N GLY A 91 -11.07 13.15 6.56
CA GLY A 91 -11.09 12.66 5.18
C GLY A 91 -9.78 12.89 4.43
N TYR A 92 -9.07 13.99 4.72
CA TYR A 92 -7.79 14.28 4.08
C TYR A 92 -6.65 13.43 4.65
N ARG A 93 -6.61 13.22 5.97
CA ARG A 93 -5.66 12.27 6.59
C ARG A 93 -5.88 10.85 6.06
N TYR A 94 -7.13 10.44 5.88
CA TYR A 94 -7.46 9.16 5.25
C TYR A 94 -6.92 9.05 3.82
N GLN A 95 -6.97 10.12 3.02
CA GLN A 95 -6.38 10.14 1.67
C GLN A 95 -4.86 9.96 1.71
N LEU A 96 -4.15 10.67 2.59
CA LEU A 96 -2.71 10.51 2.79
C LEU A 96 -2.36 9.08 3.24
N TYR A 97 -3.15 8.50 4.16
CA TYR A 97 -3.02 7.10 4.54
C TYR A 97 -3.20 6.14 3.35
N CYS A 98 -4.15 6.41 2.46
CA CYS A 98 -4.38 5.58 1.27
C CYS A 98 -3.16 5.58 0.35
N ILE A 99 -2.43 6.69 0.23
CA ILE A 99 -1.18 6.78 -0.54
C ILE A 99 -0.12 5.84 0.07
N ALA A 100 0.15 5.95 1.38
CA ALA A 100 1.10 5.06 2.04
C ALA A 100 0.70 3.58 1.92
N ARG A 101 -0.60 3.30 2.08
CA ARG A 101 -1.15 1.95 1.92
C ARG A 101 -0.99 1.41 0.50
N ALA A 102 -1.15 2.24 -0.53
CA ALA A 102 -1.01 1.84 -1.92
C ALA A 102 0.43 1.44 -2.26
N VAL A 103 1.41 2.18 -1.73
CA VAL A 103 2.85 1.85 -1.87
C VAL A 103 3.25 0.66 -0.98
N GLY A 104 2.45 0.36 0.04
CA GLY A 104 2.71 -0.70 1.01
C GLY A 104 3.80 -0.31 2.00
N THR A 105 3.79 0.95 2.43
CA THR A 105 4.73 1.50 3.41
C THR A 105 4.04 1.77 4.75
N PRO A 106 4.78 1.73 5.88
CA PRO A 106 4.23 2.14 7.17
C PRO A 106 3.88 3.63 7.17
N HIS A 107 2.93 4.01 8.01
CA HIS A 107 2.60 5.41 8.26
C HIS A 107 2.41 5.64 9.76
N CYS A 108 2.48 6.89 10.19
CA CYS A 108 2.04 7.31 11.50
C CYS A 108 1.46 8.73 11.45
N VAL A 109 0.74 9.11 12.50
CA VAL A 109 0.25 10.47 12.69
C VAL A 109 0.91 11.09 13.92
N ILE A 110 1.41 12.31 13.78
CA ILE A 110 1.88 13.14 14.88
C ILE A 110 0.88 14.27 15.09
N TYR A 111 0.26 14.31 16.26
CA TYR A 111 -0.71 15.32 16.64
C TYR A 111 -0.08 16.37 17.55
N CYS A 112 -0.10 17.63 17.14
CA CYS A 112 0.30 18.76 17.97
C CYS A 112 -0.91 19.24 18.80
N GLY A 113 -0.98 18.76 20.04
CA GLY A 113 -2.07 19.03 20.99
C GLY A 113 -1.88 20.35 21.74
N THR A 114 -2.00 21.46 21.01
CA THR A 114 -1.92 22.81 21.59
C THR A 114 -3.31 23.35 21.92
N PRO A 115 -3.53 23.88 23.14
CA PRO A 115 -4.74 24.63 23.48
C PRO A 115 -5.00 25.78 22.51
N ILE A 116 -6.27 26.06 22.22
CA ILE A 116 -6.68 27.04 21.21
C ILE A 116 -6.17 28.45 21.58
N GLU A 117 -6.18 28.77 22.87
CA GLU A 117 -5.77 30.04 23.44
C GLU A 117 -4.29 30.32 23.18
N ILE A 118 -3.44 29.31 23.40
CA ILE A 118 -2.00 29.38 23.17
C ILE A 118 -1.71 29.48 21.66
N ALA A 119 -2.38 28.66 20.85
CA ALA A 119 -2.22 28.72 19.41
C ALA A 119 -2.67 30.07 18.83
N ARG A 120 -3.70 30.70 19.42
CA ARG A 120 -4.18 32.04 19.08
C ARG A 120 -3.15 33.10 19.44
N GLU A 121 -2.57 33.03 20.64
CA GLU A 121 -1.48 33.92 21.07
C GLU A 121 -0.29 33.82 20.11
N TRP A 122 0.16 32.60 19.81
CA TRP A 122 1.23 32.37 18.85
C TRP A 122 0.89 32.83 17.44
N ASN A 123 -0.38 32.79 17.05
CA ASN A 123 -0.84 33.33 15.78
C ASN A 123 -0.78 34.86 15.76
N SER A 124 -1.23 35.53 16.82
CA SER A 124 -1.15 36.99 16.97
C SER A 124 0.29 37.49 16.99
N ASN A 125 1.19 36.77 17.67
CA ASN A 125 2.61 37.12 17.75
C ASN A 125 3.34 37.06 16.39
N ARG A 126 2.76 36.39 15.37
CA ARG A 126 3.32 36.34 14.01
C ARG A 126 2.97 37.55 13.14
N GLY A 127 2.07 38.44 13.59
CA GLY A 127 1.68 39.62 12.83
C GLY A 127 1.16 39.28 11.44
N GLU A 128 1.76 39.86 10.39
CA GLU A 128 1.38 39.67 8.99
C GLU A 128 1.55 38.23 8.48
N GLU A 129 2.45 37.45 9.08
CA GLU A 129 2.62 36.03 8.77
C GLU A 129 1.57 35.15 9.46
N GLY A 130 0.75 35.70 10.36
CA GLY A 130 -0.35 35.02 11.04
C GLY A 130 -1.58 34.83 10.15
N TYR A 131 -2.50 33.98 10.59
CA TYR A 131 -3.86 33.98 10.05
C TYR A 131 -4.62 35.18 10.64
N GLU A 132 -5.55 35.76 9.88
CA GLU A 132 -6.52 36.71 10.44
C GLU A 132 -7.34 36.02 11.54
N ALA A 133 -7.73 36.74 12.59
CA ALA A 133 -8.39 36.15 13.75
C ALA A 133 -9.70 35.41 13.40
N THR A 134 -10.49 35.96 12.48
CA THR A 134 -11.73 35.36 11.96
C THR A 134 -11.45 34.03 11.26
N ILE A 135 -10.50 34.03 10.32
CA ILE A 135 -10.08 32.84 9.57
C ILE A 135 -9.45 31.80 10.49
N PHE A 136 -8.65 32.21 11.48
CA PHE A 136 -8.09 31.31 12.48
C PHE A 136 -9.20 30.54 13.20
N ASP A 137 -10.24 31.24 13.66
CA ASP A 137 -11.37 30.63 14.37
C ASP A 137 -12.19 29.69 13.49
N GLU A 138 -12.40 30.07 12.23
CA GLU A 138 -13.03 29.19 11.27
C GLU A 138 -12.22 27.91 11.03
N LEU A 139 -10.90 28.02 10.88
CA LEU A 139 -10.02 26.88 10.66
C LEU A 139 -9.96 25.97 11.89
N VAL A 140 -9.93 26.54 13.10
CA VAL A 140 -10.03 25.79 14.36
C VAL A 140 -11.37 25.07 14.45
N SER A 141 -12.48 25.72 14.10
CA SER A 141 -13.82 25.09 14.17
C SER A 141 -13.99 23.89 13.24
N ARG A 142 -13.20 23.82 12.16
CA ARG A 142 -13.18 22.72 11.18
C ARG A 142 -12.23 21.59 11.57
N PHE A 143 -11.42 21.76 12.62
CA PHE A 143 -10.42 20.77 13.02
C PHE A 143 -11.09 19.52 13.60
N GLU A 144 -10.79 18.37 12.99
CA GLU A 144 -11.19 17.06 13.49
C GLU A 144 -9.98 16.37 14.13
N GLU A 145 -10.00 16.26 15.45
CA GLU A 145 -8.94 15.59 16.21
C GLU A 145 -8.68 14.17 15.70
N PRO A 146 -7.40 13.76 15.57
CA PRO A 146 -7.05 12.39 15.21
C PRO A 146 -7.40 11.42 16.34
N ASP A 147 -7.83 10.22 15.97
CA ASP A 147 -8.24 9.19 16.93
C ASP A 147 -7.51 7.88 16.61
N ASP A 148 -6.70 7.40 17.56
CA ASP A 148 -5.88 6.19 17.43
C ASP A 148 -6.71 4.91 17.23
N ARG A 149 -8.02 4.93 17.53
CA ARG A 149 -8.91 3.80 17.19
C ARG A 149 -9.08 3.65 15.68
N ASN A 150 -8.91 4.73 14.92
CA ASN A 150 -8.97 4.70 13.47
C ASN A 150 -7.65 4.18 12.89
N ARG A 151 -7.74 3.16 12.04
CA ARG A 151 -6.55 2.56 11.40
C ARG A 151 -5.70 3.55 10.59
N TRP A 152 -6.31 4.59 10.03
CA TRP A 152 -5.59 5.62 9.25
C TRP A 152 -4.93 6.68 10.12
N ASP A 153 -5.37 6.87 11.37
CA ASP A 153 -4.72 7.77 12.33
C ASP A 153 -3.73 7.01 13.24
N SER A 154 -3.78 5.68 13.28
CA SER A 154 -2.89 4.82 14.08
C SER A 154 -1.67 4.33 13.29
N PRO A 155 -0.45 4.32 13.88
CA PRO A 155 -0.12 4.75 15.25
C PRO A 155 -0.16 6.28 15.41
N LEU A 156 -0.78 6.75 16.49
CA LEU A 156 -0.91 8.16 16.83
C LEU A 156 0.10 8.57 17.93
N PHE A 157 0.85 9.64 17.68
CA PHE A 157 1.74 10.27 18.65
C PHE A 157 1.25 11.68 18.98
N THR A 158 0.67 11.85 20.16
CA THR A 158 0.29 13.18 20.66
C THR A 158 1.47 13.86 21.31
N VAL A 159 1.76 15.08 20.88
CA VAL A 159 2.81 15.96 21.43
C VAL A 159 2.12 17.19 21.97
N LEU A 160 2.24 17.42 23.28
CA LEU A 160 1.66 18.59 23.92
C LEU A 160 2.50 19.84 23.58
N TRP A 161 1.93 21.00 23.86
CA TRP A 161 2.54 22.29 23.55
C TRP A 161 3.75 22.61 24.43
N ASP A 162 3.74 22.11 25.66
CA ASP A 162 4.80 22.27 26.67
C ASP A 162 5.85 21.16 26.61
N ASP A 163 5.58 20.06 25.90
CA ASP A 163 6.55 18.99 25.70
C ASP A 163 7.79 19.51 24.95
N PRO A 164 9.01 19.21 25.41
CA PRO A 164 10.21 19.67 24.72
C PRO A 164 10.38 19.00 23.35
N ALA A 165 9.97 17.73 23.23
CA ALA A 165 10.19 16.92 22.04
C ALA A 165 9.14 15.80 21.86
N PRO A 166 8.88 15.36 20.61
CA PRO A 166 8.12 14.15 20.34
C PRO A 166 8.81 12.87 20.86
N SER A 167 8.05 11.79 21.00
CA SER A 167 8.58 10.46 21.30
C SER A 167 9.34 9.87 20.10
N TYR A 168 10.62 10.24 19.96
CA TYR A 168 11.44 9.90 18.79
C TYR A 168 11.64 8.41 18.58
N ASP A 169 11.88 7.64 19.66
CA ASP A 169 12.09 6.19 19.55
C ASP A 169 10.78 5.47 19.21
N GLY A 170 9.65 5.90 19.79
CA GLY A 170 8.33 5.36 19.43
C GLY A 170 7.98 5.61 17.97
N ILE A 171 8.26 6.82 17.48
CA ILE A 171 8.13 7.18 16.06
C ILE A 171 9.02 6.27 15.23
N TRP A 172 10.31 6.11 15.55
CA TRP A 172 11.23 5.24 14.83
C TRP A 172 10.72 3.79 14.74
N ASP A 173 10.26 3.22 15.85
CA ASP A 173 9.78 1.84 15.92
C ASP A 173 8.52 1.61 15.09
N ALA A 174 7.57 2.55 15.12
CA ALA A 174 6.33 2.47 14.35
C ALA A 174 6.55 2.45 12.83
N ILE A 175 7.70 2.95 12.39
CA ILE A 175 7.92 3.47 11.06
C ILE A 175 9.01 2.69 10.31
N ILE A 176 10.08 2.33 11.02
CA ILE A 176 11.22 1.59 10.49
C ILE A 176 11.17 0.13 10.91
N VAL A 177 10.85 -0.14 12.18
CA VAL A 177 10.88 -1.51 12.73
C VAL A 177 9.62 -2.29 12.36
N LYS A 178 8.46 -1.64 12.42
CA LYS A 178 7.18 -2.27 12.11
C LYS A 178 7.02 -2.50 10.60
N ARG A 179 6.86 -3.76 10.20
CA ARG A 179 6.56 -4.10 8.81
C ARG A 179 5.16 -3.60 8.42
N ALA A 180 5.07 -3.00 7.23
CA ALA A 180 3.78 -2.63 6.64
C ALA A 180 2.88 -3.87 6.49
N LYS A 181 1.58 -3.70 6.77
CA LYS A 181 0.61 -4.77 6.54
C LYS A 181 0.57 -5.07 5.04
N PRO A 182 0.51 -6.35 4.62
CA PRO A 182 0.44 -6.68 3.20
C PRO A 182 -0.79 -6.01 2.56
N PRO A 183 -0.67 -5.56 1.30
CA PRO A 183 -1.78 -4.95 0.59
C PRO A 183 -2.96 -5.94 0.52
N ASN A 184 -4.18 -5.42 0.60
CA ASN A 184 -5.35 -6.27 0.51
C ASN A 184 -5.42 -6.85 -0.91
N LEU A 185 -5.75 -8.13 -1.06
CA LEU A 185 -5.76 -8.81 -2.37
C LEU A 185 -6.69 -8.10 -3.38
N SER A 186 -7.72 -7.41 -2.91
CA SER A 186 -8.64 -6.60 -3.72
C SER A 186 -8.03 -5.32 -4.31
N THR A 187 -6.90 -4.85 -3.76
CA THR A 187 -6.19 -3.62 -4.17
C THR A 187 -4.86 -3.90 -4.86
N VAL A 188 -4.42 -5.16 -4.91
CA VAL A 188 -3.26 -5.55 -5.69
C VAL A 188 -3.67 -5.48 -7.15
N ALA A 189 -3.03 -4.62 -7.92
CA ALA A 189 -3.17 -4.62 -9.37
C ALA A 189 -2.88 -6.04 -9.85
N LYS A 190 -3.89 -6.70 -10.45
CA LYS A 190 -3.68 -8.01 -11.04
C LYS A 190 -2.55 -7.85 -12.06
N PRO A 191 -1.52 -8.73 -12.05
CA PRO A 191 -0.51 -8.70 -13.09
C PRO A 191 -1.24 -8.73 -14.44
N VAL A 192 -0.81 -7.87 -15.36
CA VAL A 192 -1.39 -7.80 -16.70
C VAL A 192 -1.23 -9.17 -17.31
N SER A 193 -2.33 -9.92 -17.42
CA SER A 193 -2.33 -11.22 -18.07
C SER A 193 -1.88 -11.01 -19.51
N GLU A 194 -0.87 -11.74 -19.95
CA GLU A 194 -0.41 -11.70 -21.34
C GLU A 194 -1.60 -11.92 -22.27
N THR A 195 -1.64 -11.19 -23.40
CA THR A 195 -2.76 -11.15 -24.35
C THR A 195 -3.20 -12.54 -24.82
N ASN A 196 -2.32 -13.54 -24.72
CA ASN A 196 -2.53 -14.91 -25.18
C ASN A 196 -2.80 -15.93 -24.07
N TYR A 197 -2.84 -15.53 -22.80
CA TYR A 197 -2.94 -16.47 -21.66
C TYR A 197 -4.19 -17.38 -21.72
N LEU A 198 -5.34 -16.80 -22.07
CA LEU A 198 -6.59 -17.57 -22.18
C LEU A 198 -6.54 -18.60 -23.32
N TYR A 199 -5.88 -18.26 -24.42
CA TYR A 199 -5.72 -19.15 -25.56
C TYR A 199 -4.76 -20.30 -25.24
N GLU A 200 -3.60 -20.01 -24.64
CA GLU A 200 -2.65 -21.04 -24.21
C GLU A 200 -3.28 -21.98 -23.18
N LEU A 201 -3.99 -21.44 -22.17
CA LEU A 201 -4.72 -22.25 -21.19
C LEU A 201 -5.76 -23.17 -21.86
N GLU A 202 -6.53 -22.65 -22.81
CA GLU A 202 -7.56 -23.44 -23.51
C GLU A 202 -6.93 -24.52 -24.39
N LYS A 203 -5.83 -24.21 -25.08
CA LYS A 203 -5.07 -25.15 -25.91
C LYS A 203 -4.47 -26.26 -25.07
N THR A 204 -3.73 -25.93 -24.01
CA THR A 204 -3.11 -26.92 -23.11
C THR A 204 -4.15 -27.82 -22.45
N THR A 205 -5.28 -27.25 -21.98
CA THR A 205 -6.35 -28.07 -21.39
C THR A 205 -7.01 -28.98 -22.42
N GLN A 206 -7.16 -28.54 -23.67
CA GLN A 206 -7.71 -29.36 -24.75
C GLN A 206 -6.76 -30.50 -25.17
N ASP A 207 -5.45 -30.25 -25.19
CA ASP A 207 -4.44 -31.27 -25.46
C ASP A 207 -4.41 -32.36 -24.39
N ILE A 208 -4.55 -31.98 -23.11
CA ILE A 208 -4.68 -32.92 -21.99
C ILE A 208 -5.96 -33.78 -22.16
N ILE A 209 -7.09 -33.17 -22.50
CA ILE A 209 -8.35 -33.89 -22.75
C ILE A 209 -8.18 -34.91 -23.89
N ASN A 210 -7.57 -34.49 -25.00
CA ASN A 210 -7.36 -35.34 -26.17
C ASN A 210 -6.39 -36.49 -25.89
N ALA A 211 -5.36 -36.27 -25.06
CA ALA A 211 -4.46 -37.31 -24.61
C ALA A 211 -5.16 -38.33 -23.68
N TYR A 212 -6.10 -37.88 -22.84
CA TYR A 212 -6.79 -38.74 -21.87
C TYR A 212 -7.82 -39.67 -22.49
N ILE A 213 -8.42 -39.31 -23.64
CA ILE A 213 -9.36 -40.16 -24.40
C ILE A 213 -8.71 -41.51 -24.80
N LYS A 214 -7.37 -41.63 -24.77
CA LYS A 214 -6.63 -42.83 -25.18
C LYS A 214 -6.22 -43.79 -24.05
N LEU A 215 -6.52 -43.51 -22.78
CA LEU A 215 -6.11 -44.37 -21.65
C LEU A 215 -7.31 -45.15 -21.04
N PRO A 216 -7.31 -46.50 -21.04
CA PRO A 216 -8.43 -47.26 -20.51
C PRO A 216 -8.26 -47.61 -19.02
N SER A 217 -9.29 -47.30 -18.24
CA SER A 217 -9.78 -48.14 -17.13
C SER A 217 -11.13 -47.63 -16.59
N ARG A 218 -11.52 -46.39 -16.91
CA ARG A 218 -12.90 -45.90 -16.93
C ARG A 218 -13.02 -44.83 -18.01
N THR A 219 -13.89 -45.04 -18.99
CA THR A 219 -14.20 -44.03 -20.02
C THR A 219 -14.92 -42.86 -19.35
N ILE A 220 -14.20 -41.77 -19.09
CA ILE A 220 -14.81 -40.50 -18.70
C ILE A 220 -15.49 -39.94 -19.95
N THR A 221 -16.77 -39.60 -19.84
CA THR A 221 -17.52 -39.08 -20.98
C THR A 221 -17.03 -37.68 -21.35
N LEU A 222 -17.14 -37.31 -22.64
CA LEU A 222 -16.79 -35.97 -23.11
C LEU A 222 -17.53 -34.86 -22.33
N SER A 223 -18.74 -35.18 -21.87
CA SER A 223 -19.59 -34.32 -21.04
C SER A 223 -18.95 -34.02 -19.67
N GLU A 224 -18.42 -35.05 -19.01
CA GLU A 224 -17.74 -34.91 -17.71
C GLU A 224 -16.42 -34.14 -17.84
N LEU A 225 -15.64 -34.41 -18.90
CA LEU A 225 -14.41 -33.67 -19.21
C LEU A 225 -14.69 -32.18 -19.49
N ARG A 226 -15.73 -31.88 -20.27
CA ARG A 226 -16.15 -30.49 -20.50
C ARG A 226 -16.61 -29.81 -19.21
N ARG A 227 -17.25 -30.55 -18.29
CA ARG A 227 -17.68 -30.02 -16.98
C ARG A 227 -16.47 -29.69 -16.10
N LEU A 228 -15.51 -30.61 -15.99
CA LEU A 228 -14.26 -30.40 -15.25
C LEU A 228 -13.45 -29.23 -15.83
N ARG A 229 -13.36 -29.13 -17.18
CA ARG A 229 -12.72 -27.99 -17.86
C ARG A 229 -13.36 -26.67 -17.45
N ARG A 230 -14.69 -26.55 -17.50
CA ARG A 230 -15.42 -25.34 -17.10
C ARG A 230 -15.20 -24.99 -15.63
N GLN A 231 -15.21 -25.98 -14.74
CA GLN A 231 -14.94 -25.78 -13.31
C GLN A 231 -13.51 -25.25 -13.10
N PHE A 232 -12.52 -25.86 -13.76
CA PHE A 232 -11.13 -25.45 -13.69
C PHE A 232 -10.89 -24.03 -14.25
N THR A 233 -11.47 -23.70 -15.40
CA THR A 233 -11.38 -22.35 -15.98
C THR A 233 -12.06 -21.31 -15.08
N ASN A 234 -13.19 -21.65 -14.45
CA ASN A 234 -13.87 -20.72 -13.53
C ASN A 234 -13.05 -20.47 -12.26
N ILE A 235 -12.39 -21.49 -11.71
CA ILE A 235 -11.50 -21.35 -10.55
C ILE A 235 -10.29 -20.48 -10.91
N ASN A 236 -9.67 -20.68 -12.09
CA ASN A 236 -8.52 -19.87 -12.54
C ASN A 236 -8.87 -18.44 -12.98
N LYS A 237 -10.13 -18.17 -13.33
CA LYS A 237 -10.62 -16.79 -13.49
C LYS A 237 -10.64 -16.03 -12.16
N MET A 238 -10.82 -16.74 -11.04
CA MET A 238 -10.83 -16.14 -9.69
C MET A 238 -9.44 -16.07 -9.06
N HIS A 239 -8.57 -17.05 -9.33
CA HIS A 239 -7.19 -17.10 -8.84
C HIS A 239 -6.21 -17.32 -10.01
N THR A 240 -5.34 -16.33 -10.30
CA THR A 240 -4.30 -16.47 -11.33
C THR A 240 -3.20 -17.39 -10.81
N LEU A 241 -3.16 -18.63 -11.31
CA LEU A 241 -2.05 -19.55 -11.09
C LEU A 241 -1.04 -19.42 -12.24
N ASP A 242 0.22 -19.65 -11.91
CA ASP A 242 1.32 -19.69 -12.87
C ASP A 242 1.15 -20.88 -13.83
N VAL A 243 1.41 -20.69 -15.13
CA VAL A 243 1.11 -21.67 -16.19
C VAL A 243 1.85 -22.99 -15.96
N ASP A 244 3.08 -22.92 -15.44
CA ASP A 244 3.90 -24.08 -15.13
C ASP A 244 3.33 -24.90 -13.95
N ARG A 245 2.66 -24.23 -13.01
CA ARG A 245 2.00 -24.88 -11.85
C ARG A 245 0.63 -25.43 -12.17
N VAL A 246 -0.02 -24.92 -13.23
CA VAL A 246 -1.33 -25.39 -13.70
C VAL A 246 -1.25 -26.84 -14.16
N ALA A 247 -0.21 -27.20 -14.93
CA ALA A 247 0.01 -28.59 -15.36
C ALA A 247 0.25 -29.53 -14.17
N GLU A 248 1.03 -29.08 -13.18
CA GLU A 248 1.34 -29.85 -11.98
C GLU A 248 0.12 -30.07 -11.07
N PHE A 249 -0.74 -29.05 -10.91
CA PHE A 249 -1.96 -29.14 -10.10
C PHE A 249 -3.01 -30.05 -10.73
N VAL A 250 -3.22 -29.93 -12.05
CA VAL A 250 -4.12 -30.82 -12.79
C VAL A 250 -3.61 -32.25 -12.70
N TYR A 251 -2.29 -32.46 -12.78
CA TYR A 251 -1.67 -33.76 -12.61
C TYR A 251 -1.86 -34.33 -11.19
N LYS A 252 -1.67 -33.54 -10.14
CA LYS A 252 -1.82 -33.97 -8.72
C LYS A 252 -3.27 -34.33 -8.37
N GLU A 253 -4.24 -33.51 -8.74
CA GLU A 253 -5.67 -33.80 -8.53
C GLU A 253 -6.10 -35.08 -9.28
N PHE A 254 -5.64 -35.26 -10.51
CA PHE A 254 -5.92 -36.48 -11.30
C PHE A 254 -5.20 -37.73 -10.75
N TYR A 255 -3.96 -37.60 -10.30
CA TYR A 255 -3.18 -38.69 -9.71
C TYR A 255 -3.86 -39.24 -8.45
N TYR A 256 -4.46 -38.36 -7.63
CA TYR A 256 -5.23 -38.76 -6.46
C TYR A 256 -6.54 -39.51 -6.81
N HIS A 257 -7.17 -39.18 -7.94
CA HIS A 257 -8.39 -39.85 -8.41
C HIS A 257 -8.15 -41.22 -9.07
N CYS A 258 -6.94 -41.48 -9.57
CA CYS A 258 -6.59 -42.71 -10.32
C CYS A 258 -5.90 -43.81 -9.51
N LYS A 259 -5.94 -43.75 -8.17
CA LYS A 259 -5.22 -44.65 -7.25
C LYS A 259 -5.56 -46.16 -7.32
N SER A 260 -6.44 -46.60 -8.22
CA SER A 260 -7.01 -47.96 -8.21
C SER A 260 -6.43 -48.95 -9.22
N VAL A 261 -5.46 -48.60 -10.08
CA VAL A 261 -4.97 -49.57 -11.08
C VAL A 261 -3.44 -49.58 -11.20
N LYS A 262 -2.84 -50.75 -10.97
CA LYS A 262 -1.39 -51.08 -11.05
C LYS A 262 -0.73 -50.85 -12.43
N LEU A 263 -1.39 -50.20 -13.39
CA LEU A 263 -0.89 -49.97 -14.75
C LEU A 263 -0.04 -48.69 -14.91
N ILE A 264 0.26 -48.01 -13.80
CA ILE A 264 0.78 -46.64 -13.80
C ILE A 264 2.32 -46.57 -13.92
N GLN A 265 3.07 -47.63 -13.57
CA GLN A 265 4.54 -47.56 -13.61
C GLN A 265 5.14 -47.58 -15.04
N TYR A 266 4.46 -48.15 -16.04
CA TYR A 266 4.99 -48.24 -17.41
C TYR A 266 4.60 -47.04 -18.28
N LEU A 267 3.50 -46.36 -17.94
CA LEU A 267 2.93 -45.24 -18.70
C LEU A 267 3.42 -43.88 -18.19
N THR A 268 3.76 -43.76 -16.90
CA THR A 268 4.37 -42.56 -16.32
C THR A 268 5.70 -42.24 -16.97
N PHE A 269 6.57 -43.23 -17.21
CA PHE A 269 7.88 -42.99 -17.80
C PHE A 269 7.78 -42.42 -19.23
N ARG A 270 7.02 -43.07 -20.12
CA ARG A 270 6.93 -42.65 -21.54
C ARG A 270 6.24 -41.31 -21.78
N ILE A 271 5.26 -40.95 -20.95
CA ILE A 271 4.55 -39.66 -21.08
C ILE A 271 5.40 -38.53 -20.50
N ILE A 272 6.07 -38.76 -19.36
CA ILE A 272 7.00 -37.79 -18.77
C ILE A 272 8.18 -37.50 -19.72
N THR A 273 8.77 -38.52 -20.35
CA THR A 273 9.87 -38.31 -21.31
C THR A 273 9.41 -37.51 -22.54
N ARG A 274 8.19 -37.72 -23.02
CA ARG A 274 7.66 -36.99 -24.20
C ARG A 274 7.29 -35.54 -23.88
N ILE A 275 6.79 -35.27 -22.68
CA ILE A 275 6.46 -33.91 -22.24
C ILE A 275 7.76 -33.14 -21.96
N LEU A 276 8.75 -33.73 -21.29
CA LEU A 276 10.06 -33.10 -21.07
C LEU A 276 10.79 -32.78 -22.40
N LEU A 277 10.68 -33.68 -23.39
CA LEU A 277 11.22 -33.45 -24.75
C LEU A 277 10.49 -32.34 -25.51
N LEU A 278 9.17 -32.17 -25.34
CA LEU A 278 8.39 -31.11 -25.98
C LEU A 278 8.69 -29.72 -25.41
N PHE A 279 9.19 -29.64 -24.18
CA PHE A 279 9.59 -28.39 -23.51
C PHE A 279 11.10 -28.15 -23.49
N GLY A 280 11.91 -28.96 -24.19
CA GLY A 280 13.36 -28.76 -24.30
C GLY A 280 14.15 -28.99 -23.01
N ILE A 281 13.57 -29.67 -22.03
CA ILE A 281 14.22 -29.95 -20.74
C ILE A 281 14.94 -31.29 -20.85
N SER A 282 16.27 -31.25 -20.98
CA SER A 282 17.14 -32.42 -20.96
C SER A 282 16.97 -33.19 -19.65
N SER A 283 16.69 -34.48 -19.75
CA SER A 283 16.51 -35.37 -18.60
C SER A 283 17.85 -35.62 -17.90
N ILE A 284 17.91 -35.41 -16.59
CA ILE A 284 18.85 -36.09 -15.69
C ILE A 284 18.04 -37.09 -14.88
#